data_AF-A0A2V4WXA7-F1
#
_entry.id   AF-A0A2V4WXA7-F1
#
_cell.length_a   1.000
_cell.length_b   1.000
_cell.length_c   1.000
_cell.angle_alpha   90.00
_cell.angle_beta   90.00
_cell.angle_gamma   90.00
#
_symmetry.space_group_name_H-M   'P 1'
#
loop_
_entity.id
_entity.type
_entity.pdbx_description
1 polymer ?
#
loop_
_entity_poly.entity_id
_entity_poly.type
_entity_poly.pdbx_seq_one_letter_code
_entity_poly.pdbx_strand_id
1 'polypeptide(L)' 'MSKPWQDKVKGNWNIAKGKLKQRWGELTDDDLDYMEGKEDELLGRIQKRTGESKEKVNDFLNDLKY' A
#
# COMPACT_ATOMS: atom_id res chain seq x y z
N MET A 1 13.11 -9.76 -7.99
CA MET A 1 13.10 -9.09 -6.67
C MET A 1 11.84 -9.51 -5.96
N SER A 2 11.96 -10.22 -4.83
CA SER A 2 10.81 -10.69 -4.05
C SER A 2 9.96 -9.49 -3.61
N LYS A 3 8.64 -9.62 -3.56
CA LYS A 3 7.70 -8.60 -3.04
C LYS A 3 7.25 -9.04 -1.62
N PRO A 4 8.06 -8.82 -0.58
CA PRO A 4 7.90 -9.47 0.73
C PRO A 4 6.70 -8.96 1.52
N TRP A 5 6.22 -7.75 1.22
CA TRP A 5 5.06 -7.19 1.91
C TRP A 5 3.77 -7.91 1.53
N GLN A 6 3.61 -8.45 0.32
CA GLN A 6 2.33 -9.00 -0.15
C GLN A 6 1.75 -10.03 0.83
N ASP A 7 2.58 -10.94 1.34
CA ASP A 7 2.15 -11.98 2.27
C ASP A 7 1.94 -11.46 3.70
N LYS A 8 2.78 -10.52 4.17
CA LYS A 8 2.71 -9.96 5.53
C LYS A 8 1.54 -9.00 5.71
N VAL A 9 1.24 -8.27 4.66
CA VAL A 9 0.29 -7.17 4.65
C VAL A 9 -1.14 -7.68 4.46
N LYS A 10 -1.34 -8.81 3.76
CA LYS A 10 -2.65 -9.47 3.65
C LYS A 10 -3.34 -9.64 5.00
N GLY A 11 -2.62 -10.18 6.00
CA GLY A 11 -3.17 -10.39 7.35
C GLY A 11 -3.39 -9.10 8.15
N ASN A 12 -2.70 -8.02 7.78
CA ASN A 12 -2.67 -6.76 8.53
C ASN A 12 -3.12 -5.56 7.69
N TRP A 13 -3.92 -5.78 6.64
CA TRP A 13 -4.20 -4.74 5.65
C TRP A 13 -4.88 -3.52 6.26
N ASN A 14 -5.78 -3.72 7.22
CA ASN A 14 -6.45 -2.61 7.90
C ASN A 14 -5.46 -1.71 8.66
N ILE A 15 -4.40 -2.27 9.25
CA ILE A 15 -3.34 -1.51 9.90
C ILE A 15 -2.49 -0.78 8.86
N ALA A 16 -2.10 -1.49 7.79
CA ALA A 16 -1.36 -0.90 6.68
C ALA A 16 -2.11 0.29 6.07
N LYS A 17 -3.42 0.13 5.82
CA LYS A 17 -4.33 1.16 5.31
C LYS A 17 -4.32 2.42 6.19
N GLY A 18 -4.42 2.25 7.51
CA GLY A 18 -4.32 3.36 8.45
C GLY A 18 -2.98 4.08 8.37
N LYS A 19 -1.87 3.32 8.26
CA LYS A 19 -0.51 3.88 8.14
C LYS A 19 -0.29 4.60 6.80
N LEU A 20 -0.83 4.06 5.70
CA LEU A 20 -0.81 4.70 4.38
C LEU A 20 -1.52 6.05 4.43
N LYS A 21 -2.73 6.12 5.02
CA LYS A 21 -3.47 7.38 5.18
C LYS A 21 -2.77 8.38 6.10
N GLN A 22 -2.12 7.91 7.17
CA GLN A 22 -1.29 8.78 8.02
C GLN A 22 -0.09 9.37 7.27
N ARG A 23 0.54 8.57 6.40
CA ARG A 23 1.71 8.99 5.61
C ARG A 23 1.33 9.91 4.46
N TRP A 24 0.19 9.65 3.82
CA TRP A 24 -0.35 10.33 2.65
C TRP A 24 -1.84 10.64 2.88
N GLY A 25 -2.10 11.84 3.43
CA GLY A 25 -3.43 12.25 3.90
C GLY A 25 -4.51 12.40 2.81
N GLU A 26 -4.10 12.37 1.54
CA GLU A 26 -4.95 12.39 0.35
C GLU A 26 -5.52 11.02 -0.03
N LEU A 27 -4.98 9.93 0.54
CA LEU A 27 -5.47 8.58 0.27
C LEU A 27 -6.84 8.35 0.90
N THR A 28 -7.75 7.83 0.09
CA THR A 28 -9.10 7.46 0.52
C THR A 28 -9.21 5.96 0.80
N ASP A 29 -10.37 5.51 1.27
CA ASP A 29 -10.64 4.09 1.43
C ASP A 29 -10.67 3.33 0.10
N ASP A 30 -11.11 3.99 -0.98
CA ASP A 30 -11.25 3.42 -2.33
C ASP A 30 -9.89 3.26 -3.03
N ASP A 31 -8.98 4.22 -2.81
CA ASP A 31 -7.61 4.12 -3.32
C ASP A 31 -6.85 2.95 -2.69
N LEU A 32 -7.26 2.56 -1.47
CA LEU A 32 -6.65 1.53 -0.64
C LEU A 32 -7.53 0.26 -0.51
N ASP A 33 -8.46 0.08 -1.44
CA ASP A 33 -9.25 -1.15 -1.51
C ASP A 33 -8.39 -2.26 -2.12
N TYR A 34 -7.98 -3.21 -1.29
CA TYR A 34 -7.06 -4.27 -1.70
C TYR A 34 -7.81 -5.54 -2.09
N MET A 35 -7.42 -6.08 -3.24
CA MET A 35 -7.86 -7.37 -3.74
C MET A 35 -6.61 -8.23 -4.02
N GLU A 36 -6.67 -9.49 -3.62
CA GLU A 36 -5.59 -10.43 -3.85
C GLU A 36 -5.28 -10.58 -5.36
N GLY A 37 -4.00 -10.50 -5.73
CA GLY A 37 -3.55 -10.54 -7.12
C GLY A 37 -3.66 -9.21 -7.86
N LYS A 38 -4.17 -8.15 -7.22
CA LYS A 38 -4.28 -6.79 -7.78
C LYS A 38 -3.29 -5.80 -7.17
N GLU A 39 -2.12 -6.26 -6.75
CA GLU A 39 -1.14 -5.41 -6.06
C GLU A 39 -0.62 -4.28 -6.96
N ASP A 40 -0.44 -4.53 -8.26
CA ASP A 40 0.00 -3.47 -9.17
C ASP A 40 -1.07 -2.39 -9.38
N GLU A 41 -2.35 -2.78 -9.38
CA GLU A 41 -3.49 -1.86 -9.46
C GLU A 41 -3.61 -1.00 -8.20
N LEU A 42 -3.45 -1.60 -7.02
CA LEU A 42 -3.37 -0.90 -5.74
C LEU A 42 -2.22 0.14 -5.74
N LEU A 43 -1.01 -0.29 -6.08
CA LEU A 43 0.15 0.60 -6.14
C LEU A 43 -0.05 1.72 -7.19
N GLY A 44 -0.71 1.41 -8.31
CA GLY A 44 -1.06 2.39 -9.34
C GLY A 44 -2.08 3.42 -8.86
N ARG A 45 -3.09 3.02 -8.08
CA ARG A 45 -4.05 3.95 -7.45
C ARG A 45 -3.35 4.88 -6.46
N ILE A 46 -2.49 4.32 -5.60
CA ILE A 46 -1.72 5.10 -4.63
C ILE A 46 -0.82 6.10 -5.36
N GLN A 47 -0.05 5.67 -6.37
CA GLN A 47 0.79 6.56 -7.18
C GLN A 47 -0.02 7.68 -7.84
N LYS A 48 -1.19 7.37 -8.42
CA LYS A 48 -2.05 8.39 -9.06
C LYS A 48 -2.58 9.41 -8.06
N ARG A 49 -2.91 8.96 -6.84
CA ARG A 49 -3.43 9.84 -5.80
C ARG A 49 -2.32 10.72 -5.23
N THR A 50 -1.16 10.15 -4.92
CA THR A 50 -0.11 10.83 -4.13
C THR A 50 1.02 11.42 -4.95
N GLY A 51 1.13 11.05 -6.23
CA GLY A 51 2.27 11.38 -7.08
C GLY A 51 3.56 10.60 -6.74
N GLU A 52 3.54 9.71 -5.75
CA GLU A 52 4.72 8.97 -5.31
C GLU A 52 5.05 7.79 -6.22
N SER A 53 6.31 7.38 -6.24
CA SER A 53 6.70 6.19 -7.00
C SER A 53 6.14 4.92 -6.35
N LYS A 54 5.75 3.94 -7.19
CA LYS A 54 5.36 2.60 -6.72
C LYS A 54 6.44 1.95 -5.85
N GLU A 55 7.71 2.25 -6.12
CA GLU A 55 8.87 1.79 -5.33
C GLU A 55 8.80 2.33 -3.90
N LYS A 56 8.62 3.64 -3.71
CA LYS A 56 8.51 4.24 -2.38
C LYS A 56 7.31 3.72 -1.58
N VAL A 57 6.20 3.43 -2.26
CA VAL A 57 5.02 2.81 -1.64
C VAL A 57 5.34 1.37 -1.23
N ASN A 58 6.02 0.59 -2.07
CA ASN A 58 6.48 -0.76 -1.74
C ASN A 58 7.42 -0.75 -0.54
N ASP A 59 8.39 0.16 -0.52
CA ASP A 59 9.36 0.28 0.56
C ASP A 59 8.66 0.63 1.88
N PHE A 60 7.73 1.58 1.85
CA PHE A 60 6.90 1.88 3.02
C PHE A 60 6.16 0.64 3.51
N LEU A 61 5.51 -0.11 2.62
CA LEU A 61 4.77 -1.32 2.99
C LEU A 61 5.67 -2.44 3.52
N ASN A 62 6.92 -2.54 3.04
CA ASN A 62 7.93 -3.48 3.53
C ASN A 62 8.44 -3.10 4.93
N ASP A 63 8.54 -1.81 5.23
CA ASP A 63 9.05 -1.26 6.50
C ASP A 63 8.01 -1.30 7.62
N LEU A 64 6.73 -1.48 7.29
CA LEU A 64 5.69 -1.67 8.29
C LEU A 64 5.97 -2.95 9.08
N LYS A 65 6.22 -2.76 10.38
CA LYS A 65 6.34 -3.83 11.36
C LYS A 65 4.93 -4.24 11.79
N TYR A 66 4.62 -5.52 11.64
CA TYR A 66 3.36 -6.15 12.02
C TYR A 66 3.60 -7.17 13.12
#